data_AF-A0A5N9GR18-F1
#
_entry.id   AF-A0A5N9GR18-F1
#
_cell.length_a   1.000
_cell.length_b   1.000
_cell.length_c   1.000
_cell.angle_alpha   90.00
_cell.angle_beta   90.00
_cell.angle_gamma   90.00
#
_symmetry.space_group_name_H-M   'P 1'
#
loop_
_entity.id
_entity.type
_entity.pdbx_description
1 polymer ?
#
loop_
_entity_poly.entity_id
_entity_poly.type
_entity_poly.pdbx_seq_one_letter_code
_entity_poly.pdbx_strand_id
1 'polypeptide(L)'
;MDTKQILNELEALVDSGTKVPGFRGKVMIESVRLSQLAQAIESGMPADIEEAQAIIMQRDSIISQANLEARRVRDEAESAADSLKSAASETHDLKVADSEIIKVASNRGDEITTSAATEAQSIIQDAQRKAYAIINEAENSASFQREGADRYSREVLSGLEEKLADVLGQVRRGIDTLQSEKAAPSNGSRVSA
;
A
#
# COMPACT_ATOMS: atom_id res chain seq x y z
N MET A 1 17.07 78.40 21.71
CA MET A 1 17.13 78.38 20.23
C MET A 1 17.25 76.93 19.83
N ASP A 2 16.55 76.51 18.79
CA ASP A 2 16.74 75.16 18.21
C ASP A 2 18.19 75.06 17.70
N THR A 3 18.87 73.93 17.92
CA THR A 3 20.24 73.70 17.44
C THR A 3 20.37 73.96 15.93
N LYS A 4 19.31 73.74 15.15
CA LYS A 4 19.25 74.13 13.72
C LYS A 4 19.29 75.63 13.50
N GLN A 5 18.62 76.40 14.35
CA GLN A 5 18.63 77.87 14.26
C GLN A 5 20.02 78.42 14.62
N ILE A 6 20.67 77.84 15.62
CA ILE A 6 22.03 78.24 16.02
C ILE A 6 23.04 77.94 14.91
N LEU A 7 22.90 76.80 14.23
CA LEU A 7 23.72 76.45 13.06
C LEU A 7 23.48 77.42 11.89
N ASN A 8 22.22 77.72 11.57
CA ASN A 8 21.87 78.67 10.50
C ASN A 8 22.40 80.08 10.82
N GLU A 9 22.36 80.51 12.08
CA GLU A 9 22.92 81.80 12.50
C GLU A 9 24.45 81.82 12.45
N LEU A 10 25.11 80.71 12.76
CA LEU A 10 26.55 80.56 12.61
C LEU A 10 26.98 80.62 11.14
N GLU A 11 26.26 79.93 10.25
CA GLU A 11 26.48 80.00 8.80
C GLU A 11 26.28 81.43 8.28
N ALA A 12 25.19 82.08 8.67
CA ALA A 12 24.92 83.47 8.30
C ALA A 12 25.99 84.43 8.83
N LEU A 13 26.56 84.17 10.01
CA LEU A 13 27.64 84.98 10.59
C LEU A 13 28.95 84.84 9.79
N VAL A 14 29.23 83.65 9.27
CA VAL A 14 30.39 83.40 8.40
C VAL A 14 30.21 84.06 7.02
N ASP A 15 29.01 83.98 6.44
CA ASP A 15 28.73 84.52 5.10
C ASP A 15 28.65 86.07 5.07
N SER A 16 28.14 86.68 6.14
CA SER A 16 27.99 88.14 6.25
C SER A 16 29.22 88.87 6.82
N GLY A 17 30.23 88.13 7.30
CA GLY A 17 31.42 88.72 7.90
C GLY A 17 32.32 89.47 6.90
N THR A 18 33.03 90.49 7.37
CA THR A 18 33.89 91.31 6.51
C THR A 18 35.17 90.57 6.16
N LYS A 19 35.44 90.32 4.87
CA LYS A 19 36.69 89.69 4.42
C LYS A 19 37.89 90.59 4.71
N VAL A 20 38.95 90.04 5.29
CA VAL A 20 40.12 90.84 5.70
C VAL A 20 41.08 91.02 4.50
N PRO A 21 41.35 92.26 4.04
CA PRO A 21 42.27 92.51 2.93
C PRO A 21 43.68 91.99 3.23
N GLY A 22 44.32 91.35 2.25
CA GLY A 22 45.67 90.79 2.39
C GLY A 22 45.74 89.39 3.02
N PHE A 23 44.64 88.88 3.60
CA PHE A 23 44.57 87.54 4.19
C PHE A 23 43.51 86.71 3.46
N ARG A 24 43.94 85.92 2.47
CA ARG A 24 43.02 85.06 1.69
C ARG A 24 42.31 84.05 2.58
N GLY A 25 40.99 83.97 2.44
CA GLY A 25 40.14 83.02 3.18
C GLY A 25 39.81 83.41 4.62
N LYS A 26 40.23 84.59 5.11
CA LYS A 26 39.89 85.05 6.46
C LYS A 26 38.71 86.02 6.46
N VAL A 27 37.76 85.75 7.34
CA VAL A 27 36.58 86.58 7.60
C VAL A 27 36.68 87.15 9.01
N MET A 28 36.47 88.45 9.14
CA MET A 28 36.39 89.12 10.44
C MET A 28 34.99 88.94 11.01
N ILE A 29 34.93 88.35 12.20
CA ILE A 29 33.70 88.03 12.92
C ILE A 29 33.72 88.75 14.26
N GLU A 30 32.56 89.24 14.68
CA GLU A 30 32.39 89.83 16.00
C GLU A 30 32.52 88.75 17.09
N SER A 31 33.58 88.85 17.89
CA SER A 31 33.91 87.88 18.94
C SER A 31 32.78 87.69 19.96
N VAL A 32 32.03 88.76 20.28
CA VAL A 32 30.89 88.71 21.22
C VAL A 32 29.76 87.84 20.66
N ARG A 33 29.41 88.01 19.38
CA ARG A 33 28.34 87.26 18.73
C ARG A 33 28.70 85.79 18.53
N LEU A 34 29.95 85.49 18.19
CA LEU A 34 30.45 84.11 18.12
C LEU A 34 30.40 83.42 19.50
N SER A 35 30.76 84.14 20.56
CA SER A 35 30.71 83.61 21.93
C SER A 35 29.29 83.35 22.40
N GLN A 36 28.33 84.20 22.03
CA GLN A 36 26.90 84.00 22.30
C GLN A 36 26.36 82.77 21.57
N LEU A 37 26.73 82.54 20.30
CA LEU A 37 26.36 81.34 19.56
C LEU A 37 26.99 80.08 20.19
N ALA A 38 28.26 80.12 20.57
CA ALA A 38 28.93 79.01 21.24
C ALA A 38 28.24 78.66 22.58
N GLN A 39 27.88 79.67 23.38
CA GLN A 39 27.14 79.49 24.63
C GLN A 39 25.71 78.97 24.38
N ALA A 40 25.06 79.41 23.30
CA ALA A 40 23.76 78.90 22.89
C ALA A 40 23.83 77.41 22.51
N ILE A 41 24.87 76.98 21.77
CA ILE A 41 25.12 75.56 21.45
C ILE A 41 25.34 74.78 22.74
N GLU A 42 26.21 75.27 23.63
CA GLU A 42 26.53 74.61 24.89
C GLU A 42 25.30 74.47 25.79
N SER A 43 24.38 75.44 25.77
CA SER A 43 23.14 75.37 26.54
C SER A 43 22.06 74.48 25.92
N GLY A 44 22.00 74.37 24.58
CA GLY A 44 20.93 73.65 23.87
C GLY A 44 21.27 72.20 23.52
N MET A 45 22.52 71.91 23.19
CA MET A 45 22.97 70.59 22.74
C MET A 45 22.83 69.48 23.79
N PRO A 46 23.09 69.70 25.10
CA PRO A 46 22.88 68.67 26.11
C PRO A 46 21.42 68.22 26.22
N ALA A 47 20.47 69.15 26.13
CA ALA A 47 19.05 68.87 26.22
C ALA A 47 18.56 68.01 25.04
N ASP A 48 18.98 68.34 23.80
CA ASP A 48 18.63 67.56 22.60
C ASP A 48 19.21 66.12 22.65
N ILE A 49 20.41 65.95 23.20
CA ILE A 49 21.04 64.62 23.37
C ILE A 49 20.31 63.81 24.44
N GLU A 50 19.95 64.42 25.57
CA GLU A 50 19.16 63.76 26.62
C GLU A 50 17.79 63.33 26.09
N GLU A 51 17.13 64.19 25.31
CA GLU A 51 15.86 63.85 24.65
C GLU A 51 16.03 62.68 23.67
N ALA A 52 17.05 62.70 22.82
CA ALA A 52 17.32 61.61 21.88
C ALA A 52 17.61 60.28 22.61
N GLN A 53 18.37 60.32 23.70
CA GLN A 53 18.63 59.14 24.54
C GLN A 53 17.35 58.62 25.19
N ALA A 54 16.50 59.50 25.71
CA ALA A 54 15.22 59.12 26.29
C ALA A 54 14.30 58.46 25.25
N ILE A 55 14.25 58.99 24.02
CA ILE A 55 13.49 58.40 22.91
C ILE A 55 14.03 57.00 22.56
N ILE A 56 15.35 56.81 22.50
CA ILE A 56 15.95 55.51 22.22
C ILE A 56 15.61 54.51 23.32
N MET A 57 15.77 54.89 24.59
CA MET A 57 15.41 54.04 25.72
C MET A 57 13.93 53.65 25.71
N GLN A 58 13.05 54.61 25.42
CA GLN A 58 11.61 54.36 25.31
C GLN A 58 11.32 53.40 24.16
N ARG A 59 11.95 53.58 22.99
CA ARG A 59 11.81 52.68 21.84
C ARG A 59 12.27 51.27 22.18
N ASP A 60 13.42 51.11 22.82
CA ASP A 60 13.95 49.81 23.19
C ASP A 60 13.04 49.09 24.19
N SER A 61 12.47 49.84 25.15
CA SER A 61 11.45 49.32 26.06
C SER A 61 10.20 48.84 25.31
N ILE A 62 9.68 49.64 24.37
CA ILE A 62 8.51 49.27 23.56
C ILE A 62 8.79 48.00 22.76
N ILE A 63 9.96 47.90 22.12
CA ILE A 63 10.36 46.72 21.35
C ILE A 63 10.44 45.48 22.25
N SER A 64 11.04 45.62 23.43
CA SER A 64 11.14 44.51 24.39
C SER A 64 9.76 44.04 24.84
N GLN A 65 8.84 44.96 25.16
CA GLN A 65 7.48 44.65 25.55
C GLN A 65 6.70 43.97 24.41
N ALA A 66 6.80 44.50 23.19
CA ALA A 66 6.16 43.92 22.02
C ALA A 66 6.68 42.51 21.72
N ASN A 67 7.99 42.27 21.86
CA ASN A 67 8.58 40.95 21.68
C ASN A 67 8.14 39.95 22.75
N LEU A 68 8.02 40.39 24.01
CA LEU A 68 7.52 39.55 25.10
C LEU A 68 6.06 39.16 24.86
N GLU A 69 5.22 40.13 24.48
CA GLU A 69 3.80 39.87 24.21
C GLU A 69 3.62 38.99 22.97
N ALA A 70 4.40 39.21 21.91
CA ALA A 70 4.38 38.35 20.73
C ALA A 70 4.74 36.89 21.06
N ARG A 71 5.72 36.67 21.94
CA ARG A 71 6.06 35.33 22.45
C ARG A 71 4.91 34.75 23.26
N ARG A 72 4.33 35.51 24.20
CA ARG A 72 3.19 35.07 25.00
C ARG A 72 2.02 34.61 24.13
N VAL A 73 1.64 35.42 23.14
CA VAL A 73 0.56 35.09 22.20
C VAL A 73 0.87 33.84 21.40
N ARG A 74 2.12 33.67 20.94
CA ARG A 74 2.53 32.47 20.20
C ARG A 74 2.45 31.23 21.07
N ASP A 75 2.99 31.28 22.28
CA ASP A 75 3.00 30.14 23.20
C ASP A 75 1.58 29.73 23.59
N GLU A 76 0.69 30.70 23.80
CA GLU A 76 -0.74 30.45 24.04
C GLU A 76 -1.43 29.82 22.83
N ALA A 77 -1.16 30.34 21.62
CA ALA A 77 -1.71 29.78 20.39
C ALA A 77 -1.23 28.34 20.14
N GLU A 78 0.04 28.06 20.40
CA GLU A 78 0.64 26.72 20.25
C GLU A 78 0.05 25.75 21.28
N SER A 79 -0.04 26.14 22.55
CA SER A 79 -0.69 25.33 23.59
C SER A 79 -2.17 25.08 23.30
N ALA A 80 -2.89 26.07 22.77
CA ALA A 80 -4.30 25.92 22.39
C ALA A 80 -4.45 24.98 21.18
N ALA A 81 -3.57 25.10 20.18
CA ALA A 81 -3.55 24.23 19.01
C ALA A 81 -3.27 22.77 19.39
N ASP A 82 -2.31 22.54 20.29
CA ASP A 82 -1.97 21.19 20.78
C ASP A 82 -3.11 20.57 21.60
N SER A 83 -3.76 21.38 22.44
CA SER A 83 -4.93 20.94 23.22
C SER A 83 -6.10 20.59 22.30
N LEU A 84 -6.38 21.44 21.29
CA LEU A 84 -7.43 21.19 20.30
C LEU A 84 -7.13 19.93 19.48
N LYS A 85 -5.88 19.75 19.03
CA LYS A 85 -5.46 18.58 18.27
C LYS A 85 -5.63 17.30 19.08
N SER A 86 -5.25 17.32 20.36
CA SER A 86 -5.40 16.18 21.27
C SER A 86 -6.87 15.83 21.47
N ALA A 87 -7.72 16.82 21.77
CA ALA A 87 -9.17 16.62 21.93
C ALA A 87 -9.85 16.16 20.61
N ALA A 88 -9.42 16.68 19.46
CA ALA A 88 -9.92 16.26 18.15
C ALA A 88 -9.54 14.79 17.84
N SER A 89 -8.33 14.36 18.19
CA SER A 89 -7.89 12.97 18.02
C SER A 89 -8.73 12.02 18.88
N GLU A 90 -8.90 12.33 20.18
CA GLU A 90 -9.67 11.50 21.10
C GLU A 90 -11.13 11.36 20.64
N THR A 91 -11.76 12.47 20.24
CA THR A 91 -13.13 12.44 19.72
C THR A 91 -13.24 11.73 18.38
N HIS A 92 -12.23 11.82 17.51
CA HIS A 92 -12.18 11.07 16.26
C HIS A 92 -12.11 9.56 16.52
N ASP A 93 -11.23 9.12 17.42
CA ASP A 93 -11.03 7.70 17.71
C ASP A 93 -12.31 7.06 18.28
N LEU A 94 -13.00 7.78 19.17
CA LEU A 94 -14.32 7.36 19.67
C LEU A 94 -15.36 7.27 18.54
N LYS A 95 -15.42 8.26 17.65
CA LYS A 95 -16.38 8.29 16.54
C LYS A 95 -16.12 7.21 15.48
N VAL A 96 -14.87 6.85 15.25
CA VAL A 96 -14.51 5.77 14.32
C VAL A 96 -14.85 4.41 14.91
N ALA A 97 -14.56 4.19 16.20
CA ALA A 97 -14.92 2.95 16.88
C ALA A 97 -16.44 2.72 16.91
N ASP A 98 -17.22 3.80 17.11
CA ASP A 98 -18.68 3.74 17.08
C ASP A 98 -19.29 3.83 15.69
N SER A 99 -18.49 4.00 14.64
CA SER A 99 -18.98 4.15 13.29
C SER A 99 -19.81 2.94 12.87
N GLU A 100 -21.07 3.20 12.54
CA GLU A 100 -22.02 2.23 11.99
C GLU A 100 -21.44 1.52 10.76
N ILE A 101 -20.56 2.19 10.02
CA ILE A 101 -19.86 1.62 8.85
C ILE A 101 -19.00 0.42 9.24
N ILE A 102 -18.24 0.49 10.33
CA ILE A 102 -17.37 -0.63 10.76
C ILE A 102 -18.22 -1.80 11.24
N LYS A 103 -19.30 -1.52 11.99
CA LYS A 103 -20.23 -2.55 12.45
C LYS A 103 -20.91 -3.25 11.27
N VAL A 104 -21.44 -2.49 10.31
CA VAL A 104 -22.06 -3.03 9.09
C VAL A 104 -21.04 -3.79 8.24
N ALA A 105 -19.82 -3.27 8.08
CA ALA A 105 -18.77 -3.95 7.34
C ALA A 105 -18.35 -5.28 7.99
N SER A 106 -18.22 -5.31 9.32
CA SER A 106 -17.92 -6.53 10.08
C SER A 106 -19.03 -7.57 9.90
N ASN A 107 -20.28 -7.17 10.15
CA ASN A 107 -21.44 -8.07 10.00
C ASN A 107 -21.53 -8.62 8.57
N ARG A 108 -21.31 -7.75 7.57
CA ARG A 108 -21.34 -8.17 6.17
C ARG A 108 -20.19 -9.14 5.84
N GLY A 109 -19.01 -8.95 6.44
CA GLY A 109 -17.90 -9.89 6.34
C GLY A 109 -18.25 -11.26 6.93
N ASP A 110 -18.87 -11.29 8.10
CA ASP A 110 -19.30 -12.52 8.77
C ASP A 110 -20.39 -13.26 7.96
N GLU A 111 -21.32 -12.53 7.36
CA GLU A 111 -22.32 -13.09 6.45
C GLU A 111 -21.68 -13.73 5.21
N ILE A 112 -20.72 -13.04 4.58
CA ILE A 112 -20.02 -13.55 3.39
C ILE A 112 -19.26 -14.83 3.72
N THR A 113 -18.53 -14.85 4.84
CA THR A 113 -17.76 -16.04 5.24
C THR A 113 -18.68 -17.21 5.58
N THR A 114 -19.79 -16.97 6.26
CA THR A 114 -20.80 -18.00 6.58
C THR A 114 -21.47 -18.55 5.32
N SER A 115 -21.86 -17.67 4.39
CA SER A 115 -22.46 -18.07 3.12
C SER A 115 -21.47 -18.90 2.29
N ALA A 116 -20.22 -18.44 2.18
CA ALA A 116 -19.18 -19.15 1.44
C ALA A 116 -18.87 -20.53 2.05
N ALA A 117 -18.83 -20.64 3.39
CA ALA A 117 -18.63 -21.91 4.08
C ALA A 117 -19.79 -22.90 3.81
N THR A 118 -21.03 -22.40 3.80
CA THR A 118 -22.22 -23.22 3.52
C THR A 118 -22.22 -23.71 2.08
N GLU A 119 -21.91 -22.83 1.12
CA GLU A 119 -21.83 -23.18 -0.29
C GLU A 119 -20.70 -24.20 -0.56
N ALA A 120 -19.52 -23.98 0.02
CA ALA A 120 -18.41 -24.92 -0.08
C ALA A 120 -18.78 -26.31 0.48
N GLN A 121 -19.48 -26.36 1.61
CA GLN A 121 -19.95 -27.62 2.19
C GLN A 121 -20.94 -28.34 1.27
N SER A 122 -21.86 -27.61 0.64
CA SER A 122 -22.81 -28.15 -0.35
C SER A 122 -22.09 -28.74 -1.56
N ILE A 123 -21.10 -28.01 -2.12
CA ILE A 123 -20.28 -28.47 -3.24
C ILE A 123 -19.55 -29.77 -2.90
N ILE A 124 -18.95 -29.85 -1.71
CA ILE A 124 -18.24 -31.06 -1.26
C ILE A 124 -19.22 -32.24 -1.15
N GLN A 125 -20.39 -32.04 -0.55
CA GLN A 125 -21.39 -33.11 -0.42
C GLN A 125 -21.90 -33.61 -1.78
N ASP A 126 -22.17 -32.70 -2.71
CA ASP A 126 -22.61 -33.06 -4.05
C ASP A 126 -21.50 -33.75 -4.86
N ALA A 127 -20.25 -33.31 -4.72
CA ALA A 127 -19.09 -33.96 -5.31
C ALA A 127 -18.92 -35.38 -4.77
N GLN A 128 -19.04 -35.58 -3.45
CA GLN A 128 -19.00 -36.89 -2.83
C GLN A 128 -20.13 -37.80 -3.34
N ARG A 129 -21.36 -37.29 -3.41
CA ARG A 129 -22.52 -38.06 -3.91
C ARG A 129 -22.29 -38.52 -5.35
N LYS A 130 -21.79 -37.64 -6.22
CA LYS A 130 -21.45 -37.98 -7.62
C LYS A 130 -20.33 -39.01 -7.69
N ALA A 131 -19.28 -38.86 -6.89
CA ALA A 131 -18.18 -39.83 -6.84
C ALA A 131 -18.67 -41.22 -6.45
N TYR A 132 -19.51 -41.34 -5.42
CA TYR A 132 -20.11 -42.62 -5.03
C TYR A 132 -20.98 -43.22 -6.14
N ALA A 133 -21.78 -42.41 -6.82
CA ALA A 133 -22.60 -42.87 -7.94
C ALA A 133 -21.74 -43.44 -9.08
N ILE A 134 -20.67 -42.73 -9.46
CA ILE A 134 -19.74 -43.16 -10.51
C ILE A 134 -19.04 -44.47 -10.13
N ILE A 135 -18.58 -44.60 -8.88
CA ILE A 135 -17.91 -45.82 -8.41
C ILE A 135 -18.88 -47.01 -8.45
N ASN A 136 -20.08 -46.85 -7.90
CA ASN A 136 -21.10 -47.91 -7.91
C ASN A 136 -21.48 -48.33 -9.35
N GLU A 137 -21.64 -47.36 -10.25
CA GLU A 137 -21.93 -47.64 -11.66
C GLU A 137 -20.77 -48.41 -12.31
N ALA A 138 -19.53 -47.95 -12.12
CA ALA A 138 -18.34 -48.60 -12.65
C ALA A 138 -18.17 -50.04 -12.11
N GLU A 139 -18.43 -50.27 -10.82
CA GLU A 139 -18.40 -51.60 -10.19
C GLU A 139 -19.45 -52.53 -10.80
N ASN A 140 -20.68 -52.04 -10.97
CA ASN A 140 -21.76 -52.83 -11.58
C ASN A 140 -21.45 -53.18 -13.04
N SER A 141 -20.97 -52.21 -13.84
CA SER A 141 -20.56 -52.45 -15.23
C SER A 141 -19.39 -53.43 -15.31
N ALA A 142 -18.39 -53.29 -14.44
CA ALA A 142 -17.25 -54.20 -14.39
C ALA A 142 -17.68 -55.63 -14.03
N SER A 143 -18.60 -55.79 -13.07
CA SER A 143 -19.16 -57.08 -12.70
C SER A 143 -19.91 -57.73 -13.87
N PHE A 144 -20.78 -56.96 -14.53
CA PHE A 144 -21.54 -57.43 -15.70
C PHE A 144 -20.61 -57.84 -16.85
N GLN A 145 -19.56 -57.05 -17.11
CA GLN A 145 -18.60 -57.35 -18.15
C GLN A 145 -17.77 -58.61 -17.84
N ARG A 146 -17.37 -58.81 -16.58
CA ARG A 146 -16.68 -60.04 -16.15
C ARG A 146 -17.56 -61.27 -16.34
N GLU A 147 -18.82 -61.21 -15.89
CA GLU A 147 -19.73 -62.34 -16.04
C GLU A 147 -20.00 -62.67 -17.52
N GLY A 148 -20.19 -61.65 -18.36
CA GLY A 148 -20.35 -61.81 -19.80
C GLY A 148 -19.12 -62.42 -20.47
N ALA A 149 -17.91 -61.97 -20.09
CA ALA A 149 -16.65 -62.51 -20.60
C ALA A 149 -16.46 -63.98 -20.18
N ASP A 150 -16.72 -64.32 -18.92
CA ASP A 150 -16.62 -65.68 -18.40
C ASP A 150 -17.58 -66.63 -19.14
N ARG A 151 -18.82 -66.17 -19.38
CA ARG A 151 -19.82 -66.92 -20.14
C ARG A 151 -19.36 -67.18 -21.57
N TYR A 152 -18.91 -66.12 -22.25
CA TYR A 152 -18.38 -66.23 -23.60
C TYR A 152 -17.18 -67.18 -23.68
N SER A 153 -16.24 -67.08 -22.74
CA SER A 153 -15.10 -68.00 -22.65
C SER A 153 -15.53 -69.45 -22.49
N ARG A 154 -16.53 -69.73 -21.66
CA ARG A 154 -17.08 -71.11 -21.54
C ARG A 154 -17.71 -71.60 -22.83
N GLU A 155 -18.49 -70.79 -23.52
CA GLU A 155 -19.10 -71.15 -24.80
C GLU A 155 -18.04 -71.46 -25.86
N VAL A 156 -17.03 -70.60 -25.99
CA VAL A 156 -15.92 -70.80 -26.94
C VAL A 156 -15.12 -72.06 -26.61
N LEU A 157 -14.78 -72.28 -25.33
CA LEU A 157 -14.04 -73.47 -24.90
C LEU A 157 -14.85 -74.76 -25.11
N SER A 158 -16.14 -74.75 -24.80
CA SER A 158 -17.02 -75.89 -25.03
C SER A 158 -17.14 -76.22 -26.53
N GLY A 159 -17.27 -75.21 -27.39
CA GLY A 159 -17.31 -75.42 -28.84
C GLY A 159 -15.96 -75.90 -29.40
N LEU A 160 -14.84 -75.49 -28.79
CA LEU A 160 -13.51 -75.99 -29.17
C LEU A 160 -13.35 -77.46 -28.75
N GLU A 161 -13.82 -77.82 -27.55
CA GLU A 161 -13.83 -79.21 -27.06
C GLU A 161 -14.63 -80.13 -27.98
N GLU A 162 -15.83 -79.73 -28.38
CA GLU A 162 -16.68 -80.50 -29.31
C GLU A 162 -15.97 -80.75 -30.65
N LYS A 163 -15.37 -79.70 -31.24
CA LYS A 163 -14.59 -79.83 -32.49
C LYS A 163 -13.40 -80.77 -32.33
N LEU A 164 -12.68 -80.69 -31.21
CA LEU A 164 -11.56 -81.59 -30.95
C LEU A 164 -12.03 -83.03 -30.79
N ALA A 165 -13.16 -83.28 -30.13
CA ALA A 165 -13.75 -84.61 -29.99
C ALA A 165 -14.12 -85.20 -31.36
N ASP A 166 -14.71 -84.39 -32.26
CA ASP A 166 -15.02 -84.80 -33.62
C ASP A 166 -13.79 -85.20 -34.42
N VAL A 167 -12.74 -84.35 -34.39
CA VAL A 167 -11.46 -84.63 -35.08
C VAL A 167 -10.83 -85.89 -34.49
N LEU A 168 -10.81 -86.05 -33.17
CA LEU A 168 -10.28 -87.24 -32.51
C LEU A 168 -11.07 -88.51 -32.91
N GLY A 169 -12.39 -88.40 -33.04
CA GLY A 169 -13.26 -89.46 -33.53
C GLY A 169 -12.97 -89.85 -34.99
N GLN A 170 -12.71 -88.87 -35.85
CA GLN A 170 -12.26 -89.13 -37.23
C GLN A 170 -10.89 -89.84 -37.27
N VAL A 171 -9.92 -89.39 -36.46
CA VAL A 171 -8.60 -90.02 -36.35
C VAL A 171 -8.73 -91.48 -35.88
N ARG A 172 -9.52 -91.75 -34.84
CA ARG A 172 -9.77 -93.12 -34.34
C ARG A 172 -10.37 -94.01 -35.40
N ARG A 173 -11.43 -93.55 -36.07
CA ARG A 173 -12.04 -94.29 -37.20
C ARG A 173 -11.03 -94.59 -38.30
N GLY A 174 -10.15 -93.64 -38.62
CA GLY A 174 -9.08 -93.82 -39.60
C GLY A 174 -8.00 -94.83 -39.18
N ILE A 175 -7.66 -94.87 -37.89
CA ILE A 175 -6.74 -95.89 -37.34
C ILE A 175 -7.40 -97.28 -37.42
N ASP A 176 -8.66 -97.41 -37.03
CA ASP A 176 -9.39 -98.68 -37.03
C ASP A 176 -9.54 -99.25 -38.45
N THR A 177 -9.79 -98.42 -39.47
CA THR A 177 -9.81 -98.87 -40.88
C THR A 177 -8.45 -99.36 -41.35
N LEU A 178 -7.35 -98.66 -41.06
CA LEU A 178 -5.99 -99.09 -41.43
C LEU A 178 -5.57 -100.39 -40.74
N GLN A 179 -5.96 -100.57 -39.47
CA GLN A 179 -5.72 -101.83 -38.75
C GLN A 179 -6.54 -102.99 -39.31
N SER A 180 -7.78 -102.72 -39.74
CA SER A 180 -8.64 -103.71 -40.40
C SER A 180 -8.13 -104.11 -41.79
N GLU A 181 -7.57 -103.16 -42.54
CA GLU A 181 -6.96 -103.39 -43.86
C GLU A 181 -5.66 -104.21 -43.75
N LYS A 182 -4.88 -104.02 -42.68
CA LYS A 182 -3.69 -104.83 -42.37
C LYS A 182 -4.02 -106.25 -41.90
N ALA A 183 -5.26 -106.50 -41.46
CA ALA A 183 -5.75 -107.82 -41.08
C ALA A 183 -6.37 -108.61 -42.25
N ALA A 184 -6.59 -107.98 -43.41
CA ALA A 184 -7.01 -108.67 -44.63
C ALA A 184 -5.78 -109.24 -45.37
N PRO A 185 -5.69 -110.56 -45.66
CA PRO A 185 -4.54 -111.12 -46.35
C PRO A 185 -4.48 -110.63 -47.79
N SER A 186 -3.29 -110.18 -48.19
CA SER A 186 -2.91 -109.91 -49.58
C SER A 186 -3.02 -111.20 -50.40
N ASN A 187 -4.15 -111.45 -51.03
CA ASN A 187 -4.27 -112.50 -52.03
C ASN A 187 -3.74 -111.98 -53.38
N GLY A 188 -2.41 -111.94 -53.48
CA GLY A 188 -1.71 -111.81 -54.75
C GLY A 188 -1.75 -113.13 -55.51
N SER A 189 -2.38 -113.09 -56.69
CA SER A 189 -2.08 -113.84 -57.92
C SER A 189 -1.97 -115.37 -57.87
N ARG A 190 -2.89 -116.03 -58.59
CA ARG A 190 -2.52 -117.06 -59.58
C ARG A 190 -3.47 -117.04 -60.78
N VAL A 191 -2.89 -116.63 -61.91
CA VAL A 191 -3.27 -116.98 -63.29
C VAL A 191 -3.13 -118.50 -63.50
N SER A 192 -4.05 -119.13 -64.23
CA SER A 192 -3.79 -120.05 -65.37
C SER A 192 -4.95 -120.99 -65.70
N ALA A 193 -5.16 -121.11 -67.02
CA ALA A 193 -5.85 -122.14 -67.82
C ALA A 193 -7.38 -122.07 -67.92
#